data_AF-A0A3N8HDX4-F1
#
_entry.id   AF-A0A3N8HDX4-F1
#
_cell.length_a   1.000
_cell.length_b   1.000
_cell.length_c   1.000
_cell.angle_alpha   90.00
_cell.angle_beta   90.00
_cell.angle_gamma   90.00
#
_symmetry.space_group_name_H-M   'P 1'
#
loop_
_entity.id
_entity.type
_entity.pdbx_description
1 polymer ?
#
loop_
_entity_poly.entity_id
_entity_poly.type
_entity_poly.pdbx_seq_one_letter_code
_entity_poly.pdbx_strand_id
1 'polypeptide(L)'
;MDQLKHSWEFIRRYMEEGPASVYRDVYWCHDIAERREKYKVGLRYMFFSLNGQPIGQILLSPVFFVASLGRWFAMRTSKIPVWPAEIEAACQVDPFDPYLRDASRNPERIPMEPM
;
A
#
# COMPACT_ATOMS: atom_id res chain seq x y z
N MET A 1 4.90 20.30 -1.37
CA MET A 1 3.79 20.66 -2.28
C MET A 1 3.76 19.75 -3.51
N ASP A 2 4.91 19.42 -4.09
CA ASP A 2 4.94 18.67 -5.35
C ASP A 2 4.47 17.22 -5.20
N GLN A 3 4.84 16.52 -4.11
CA GLN A 3 4.32 15.17 -3.83
C GLN A 3 2.78 15.14 -3.73
N LEU A 4 2.18 16.14 -3.06
CA LEU A 4 0.73 16.23 -2.94
C LEU A 4 0.08 16.44 -4.32
N LYS A 5 0.66 17.31 -5.16
CA LYS A 5 0.19 17.52 -6.54
C LYS A 5 0.31 16.24 -7.37
N HIS A 6 1.42 15.52 -7.28
CA HIS A 6 1.59 14.24 -7.97
C HIS A 6 0.59 13.17 -7.50
N SER A 7 0.37 13.05 -6.19
CA SER A 7 -0.64 12.11 -5.65
C SER A 7 -2.06 12.47 -6.10
N TRP A 8 -2.39 13.77 -6.12
CA TRP A 8 -3.67 14.22 -6.64
C TRP A 8 -3.83 13.93 -8.14
N GLU A 9 -2.80 14.22 -8.93
CA GLU A 9 -2.82 13.99 -10.37
C GLU A 9 -2.93 12.50 -10.71
N PHE A 10 -2.28 11.63 -9.92
CA PHE A 10 -2.47 10.19 -10.03
C PHE A 10 -3.94 9.79 -9.83
N ILE A 11 -4.59 10.28 -8.75
CA ILE A 11 -5.99 9.97 -8.46
C ILE A 11 -6.91 10.51 -9.56
N ARG A 12 -6.71 11.77 -9.98
CA ARG A 12 -7.51 12.39 -11.05
C ARG A 12 -7.44 11.57 -12.34
N ARG A 13 -6.22 11.24 -12.81
CA ARG A 13 -6.01 10.44 -14.03
C ARG A 13 -6.62 9.04 -13.90
N TYR A 14 -6.46 8.39 -12.76
CA TYR A 14 -7.11 7.10 -12.51
C TYR A 14 -8.64 7.17 -12.64
N MET A 15 -9.26 8.20 -12.06
CA MET A 15 -10.72 8.35 -12.02
C MET A 15 -11.32 8.86 -13.33
N GLU A 16 -10.62 9.75 -14.04
CA GLU A 16 -11.11 10.39 -15.28
C GLU A 16 -10.64 9.67 -16.55
N GLU A 17 -9.42 9.14 -16.58
CA GLU A 17 -8.78 8.52 -17.75
C GLU A 17 -8.66 6.99 -17.61
N GLY A 18 -8.93 6.44 -16.42
CA GLY A 18 -8.88 5.00 -16.13
C GLY A 18 -7.47 4.47 -15.82
N PRO A 19 -7.34 3.16 -15.49
CA PRO A 19 -6.09 2.56 -15.02
C PRO A 19 -4.97 2.56 -16.07
N ALA A 20 -5.32 2.53 -17.36
CA ALA A 20 -4.35 2.56 -18.46
C ALA A 20 -3.44 3.81 -18.42
N SER A 21 -3.92 4.91 -17.84
CA SER A 21 -3.16 6.14 -17.71
C SER A 21 -2.05 6.09 -16.64
N VAL A 22 -2.21 5.26 -15.60
CA VAL A 22 -1.37 5.31 -14.39
C VAL A 22 -0.81 3.96 -13.94
N TYR A 23 -1.17 2.84 -14.57
CA TYR A 23 -0.76 1.50 -14.13
C TYR A 23 0.77 1.29 -14.06
N ARG A 24 1.55 2.10 -14.78
CA ARG A 24 3.02 2.08 -14.74
C ARG A 24 3.61 2.77 -13.51
N ASP A 25 2.84 3.66 -12.89
CA ASP A 25 3.26 4.41 -11.69
C ASP A 25 3.07 3.56 -10.42
N VAL A 26 2.35 2.44 -10.51
CA VAL A 26 2.11 1.50 -9.40
C VAL A 26 3.11 0.35 -9.46
N TYR A 27 4.22 0.51 -8.76
CA TYR A 27 5.31 -0.48 -8.70
C TYR A 27 5.10 -1.57 -7.65
N TRP A 28 4.34 -1.28 -6.60
CA TRP A 28 4.20 -2.17 -5.45
C TRP A 28 2.81 -2.05 -4.83
N CYS A 29 2.14 -3.18 -4.68
CA CYS A 29 0.86 -3.32 -3.98
C CYS A 29 1.05 -4.05 -2.66
N HIS A 30 0.46 -3.54 -1.58
CA HIS A 30 0.47 -4.26 -0.31
C HIS A 30 -0.39 -5.52 -0.38
N ASP A 31 0.17 -6.64 0.07
CA ASP A 31 -0.52 -7.93 0.07
C ASP A 31 -1.41 -8.11 1.30
N ILE A 32 -2.48 -7.31 1.32
CA ILE A 32 -3.45 -7.18 2.42
C ILE A 32 -4.91 -7.24 1.98
N ALA A 33 -5.18 -7.47 0.68
CA ALA A 33 -6.54 -7.52 0.14
C ALA A 33 -7.37 -8.64 0.81
N GLU A 34 -6.77 -9.84 0.91
CA GLU A 34 -7.46 -11.03 1.42
C GLU A 34 -6.92 -11.51 2.78
N ARG A 35 -6.01 -10.74 3.39
CA ARG A 35 -5.35 -11.15 4.63
C ARG A 35 -4.87 -9.97 5.45
N ARG A 36 -4.68 -10.23 6.74
CA ARG A 36 -4.13 -9.24 7.67
C ARG A 36 -2.64 -9.05 7.45
N GLU A 37 -2.18 -7.82 7.62
CA GLU A 37 -0.77 -7.50 7.65
C GLU A 37 -0.06 -8.27 8.77
N LYS A 38 1.12 -8.83 8.47
CA LYS A 38 1.99 -9.44 9.49
C LYS A 38 2.61 -8.36 10.37
N TYR A 39 2.68 -8.59 11.68
CA TYR A 39 3.25 -7.63 12.63
C TYR A 39 4.65 -7.11 12.24
N LYS A 40 5.55 -7.99 11.81
CA LYS A 40 6.91 -7.60 11.37
C LYS A 40 6.91 -6.66 10.15
N VAL A 41 5.94 -6.84 9.24
CA VAL A 41 5.79 -6.01 8.04
C VAL A 41 5.33 -4.61 8.45
N GLY A 42 4.30 -4.51 9.28
CA GLY A 42 3.84 -3.23 9.84
C GLY A 42 4.93 -2.49 10.63
N LEU A 43 5.68 -3.22 11.45
CA LEU A 43 6.83 -2.67 12.18
C LEU A 43 7.85 -2.07 11.23
N ARG A 44 8.22 -2.81 10.16
CA ARG A 44 9.17 -2.31 9.16
C ARG A 44 8.69 -1.01 8.51
N TYR A 45 7.40 -0.92 8.15
CA TYR A 45 6.83 0.31 7.57
C TYR A 45 6.85 1.50 8.52
N MET A 46 6.59 1.32 9.81
CA MET A 46 6.68 2.40 10.79
C MET A 46 8.11 2.97 10.88
N PHE A 47 9.12 2.11 10.82
CA PHE A 47 10.52 2.55 10.81
C PHE A 47 10.97 3.13 9.47
N PHE A 48 10.34 2.74 8.35
CA PHE A 48 10.61 3.32 7.03
C PHE A 48 10.24 4.81 6.96
N SER A 49 9.28 5.30 7.76
CA SER A 49 8.93 6.73 7.82
C SER A 49 10.11 7.65 8.16
N LEU A 50 11.17 7.10 8.77
CA LEU A 50 12.41 7.81 9.09
C LEU A 50 13.63 7.17 8.41
N ASN A 51 13.44 6.54 7.25
CA ASN A 51 14.54 5.95 6.48
C ASN A 51 15.62 7.02 6.20
N GLY A 52 16.89 6.66 6.39
CA GLY A 52 18.01 7.61 6.29
C GLY A 52 18.24 8.51 7.51
N GLN A 53 17.42 8.42 8.56
CA GLN A 53 17.54 9.25 9.77
C GLN A 53 17.72 8.40 11.05
N PRO A 54 18.90 7.80 11.27
CA PRO A 54 19.12 6.83 12.35
C PRO A 54 18.93 7.41 13.76
N ILE A 55 19.31 8.66 13.99
CA ILE A 55 19.11 9.34 15.29
C ILE A 55 17.60 9.52 15.55
N GLY A 56 16.84 9.96 14.53
CA GLY A 56 15.39 10.10 14.62
C GLY A 56 14.71 8.76 14.91
N GLN A 57 15.15 7.69 14.26
CA GLN A 57 14.65 6.33 14.51
C GLN A 57 14.89 5.88 15.95
N ILE A 58 16.05 6.17 16.54
CA ILE A 58 16.35 5.82 17.94
C ILE A 58 15.48 6.64 18.89
N LEU A 59 15.45 7.97 18.72
CA LEU A 59 14.70 8.88 19.60
C LEU A 59 13.19 8.59 19.58
N LEU A 60 12.63 8.27 18.41
CA LEU A 60 11.21 7.96 18.25
C LEU A 60 10.86 6.48 18.41
N SER A 61 11.85 5.61 18.64
CA SER A 61 11.61 4.17 18.83
C SER A 61 10.60 3.84 19.94
N PRO A 62 10.54 4.54 21.09
CA PRO A 62 9.53 4.25 22.11
C PRO A 62 8.11 4.59 21.61
N VAL A 63 7.98 5.67 20.83
CA VAL A 63 6.70 6.09 20.24
C VAL A 63 6.24 5.06 19.20
N PHE A 64 7.15 4.64 18.31
CA PHE A 64 6.85 3.59 17.33
C PHE A 64 6.53 2.25 17.96
N PHE A 65 7.12 1.92 19.11
CA PHE A 65 6.76 0.72 19.87
C PHE A 65 5.33 0.79 20.41
N VAL A 66 4.92 1.90 21.03
CA VAL A 66 3.52 2.04 21.49
C VAL A 66 2.55 2.01 20.30
N ALA A 67 2.87 2.70 19.20
CA ALA A 67 2.08 2.66 17.98
C ALA A 67 1.99 1.24 17.37
N SER A 68 3.06 0.45 17.47
CA SER A 68 3.08 -0.92 16.95
C SER A 68 2.14 -1.84 17.72
N LEU A 69 2.00 -1.67 19.03
CA LEU A 69 1.02 -2.39 19.83
C LEU A 69 -0.42 -2.05 19.41
N GLY A 70 -0.71 -0.76 19.16
CA GLY A 70 -2.01 -0.33 18.66
C GLY A 70 -2.32 -0.91 17.27
N ARG A 71 -1.36 -0.88 16.35
CA ARG A 71 -1.48 -1.50 15.03
C ARG A 71 -1.67 -3.01 15.11
N TRP A 72 -0.91 -3.70 15.97
CA TRP A 72 -1.07 -5.13 16.22
C TRP A 72 -2.47 -5.47 16.71
N PHE A 73 -2.98 -4.69 17.65
CA PHE A 73 -4.34 -4.86 18.18
C PHE A 73 -5.38 -4.66 17.07
N ALA A 74 -5.28 -3.57 16.29
CA ALA A 74 -6.19 -3.29 15.17
C ALA A 74 -6.18 -4.42 14.13
N MET A 75 -5.01 -4.89 13.70
CA MET A 75 -4.91 -5.99 12.74
C MET A 75 -5.54 -7.29 13.27
N ARG A 76 -5.56 -7.52 14.58
CA ARG A 76 -6.15 -8.74 15.18
C ARG A 76 -7.66 -8.66 15.34
N THR A 77 -8.20 -7.47 15.61
CA THR A 77 -9.63 -7.26 15.92
C THR A 77 -10.43 -6.84 14.70
N SER A 78 -9.84 -6.16 13.73
CA SER A 78 -10.52 -5.73 12.51
C SER A 78 -10.83 -6.89 11.56
N LYS A 79 -11.97 -6.79 10.88
CA LYS A 79 -12.35 -7.69 9.79
C LYS A 79 -11.55 -7.35 8.52
N ILE A 80 -11.35 -8.34 7.67
CA ILE A 80 -10.85 -8.12 6.31
C ILE A 80 -12.00 -7.49 5.51
N PRO A 81 -11.78 -6.40 4.76
CA PRO A 81 -12.82 -5.81 3.92
C PRO A 81 -13.21 -6.82 2.83
N VAL A 82 -14.50 -7.08 2.71
CA VAL A 82 -15.06 -7.95 1.65
C VAL A 82 -16.15 -7.15 0.97
N TRP A 83 -16.15 -7.16 -0.36
CA TRP A 83 -17.20 -6.55 -1.13
C TRP A 83 -18.46 -7.44 -1.08
N PRO A 84 -19.67 -6.86 -1.07
CA PRO A 84 -20.88 -7.63 -1.24
C PRO A 84 -20.85 -8.44 -2.56
N ALA A 85 -21.47 -9.62 -2.58
CA ALA A 85 -21.43 -10.52 -3.72
C ALA A 85 -21.95 -9.89 -5.01
N GLU A 86 -22.92 -8.98 -4.91
CA GLU A 86 -23.45 -8.21 -6.03
C GLU A 86 -22.41 -7.26 -6.64
N ILE A 87 -21.51 -6.68 -5.83
CA ILE A 87 -20.43 -5.81 -6.30
C ILE A 87 -19.32 -6.65 -6.93
N GLU A 88 -18.95 -7.78 -6.30
CA GLU A 88 -17.98 -8.71 -6.88
C GLU A 88 -18.46 -9.24 -8.23
N ALA A 89 -19.74 -9.58 -8.37
CA ALA A 89 -20.33 -10.02 -9.63
C ALA A 89 -20.36 -8.91 -10.70
N ALA A 90 -20.61 -7.66 -10.31
CA ALA A 90 -20.60 -6.51 -11.23
C ALA A 90 -19.18 -6.08 -11.63
N CYS A 91 -18.18 -6.34 -10.79
CA CYS A 91 -16.79 -5.91 -10.96
C CYS A 91 -15.84 -7.08 -11.23
N GLN A 92 -16.24 -8.02 -12.07
CA GLN A 92 -15.37 -9.11 -12.51
C GLN A 92 -14.16 -8.55 -13.27
N VAL A 93 -12.95 -8.93 -12.82
CA VAL A 93 -11.70 -8.54 -13.46
C VAL A 93 -11.42 -9.48 -14.63
N ASP A 94 -11.08 -8.92 -15.78
CA ASP A 94 -10.67 -9.71 -16.94
C ASP A 94 -9.35 -10.47 -16.60
N PRO A 95 -9.29 -11.80 -16.77
CA PRO A 95 -8.07 -12.58 -16.54
C PRO A 95 -6.84 -12.06 -17.30
N PHE A 96 -7.05 -11.40 -18.43
CA PHE A 96 -6.01 -10.85 -19.29
C PHE A 96 -5.87 -9.32 -19.16
N ASP A 97 -6.43 -8.70 -18.12
CA ASP A 97 -6.30 -7.25 -17.90
C ASP A 97 -4.80 -6.86 -17.80
N PRO A 98 -4.27 -6.09 -18.78
CA PRO A 98 -2.87 -5.68 -18.78
C PRO A 98 -2.58 -4.64 -17.68
N TYR A 99 -3.61 -3.98 -17.16
CA TYR A 99 -3.51 -2.91 -16.18
C TYR A 99 -3.76 -3.39 -14.74
N LEU A 100 -4.16 -4.65 -14.53
CA LEU A 100 -4.31 -5.23 -13.19
C LEU A 100 -2.99 -5.09 -12.41
N ARG A 101 -3.12 -4.57 -11.18
CA ARG A 101 -2.04 -4.34 -10.21
C ARG A 101 -2.48 -4.86 -8.85
N ASP A 102 -1.93 -6.01 -8.46
CA ASP A 102 -2.09 -6.59 -7.14
C ASP A 102 -0.73 -7.07 -6.63
N ALA A 103 -0.72 -7.63 -5.42
CA ALA A 103 0.51 -8.11 -4.82
C ALA A 103 1.16 -9.31 -5.54
N SER A 104 0.40 -10.07 -6.34
CA SER A 104 0.93 -11.19 -7.14
C SER A 104 1.80 -10.71 -8.31
N ARG A 105 1.58 -9.47 -8.77
CA ARG A 105 2.36 -8.82 -9.82
C ARG A 105 3.50 -7.93 -9.29
N ASN A 106 3.76 -7.95 -7.98
CA ASN A 106 4.87 -7.20 -7.41
C ASN A 106 6.21 -7.76 -7.93
N PRO A 107 7.18 -6.88 -8.27
CA PRO A 107 8.53 -7.33 -8.59
C PRO A 107 9.23 -7.87 -7.34
N GLU A 108 10.20 -8.77 -7.50
CA GLU A 108 10.98 -9.30 -6.36
C GLU A 108 11.72 -8.20 -5.58
N ARG A 109 12.02 -7.09 -6.25
CA ARG A 109 12.70 -5.91 -5.69
C ARG A 109 12.05 -4.66 -6.24
N ILE A 110 11.92 -3.65 -5.38
CA ILE A 110 11.46 -2.32 -5.80
C ILE A 110 12.55 -1.74 -6.73
N PRO A 111 12.21 -1.30 -7.95
CA PRO A 111 13.17 -0.63 -8.83
C PRO A 111 13.65 0.65 -8.15
N MET A 112 14.94 0.70 -7.83
CA MET A 112 15.59 1.89 -7.28
C MET A 112 16.08 2.72 -8.46
N GLU A 113 15.17 3.34 -9.21
CA GLU A 113 15.58 4.39 -10.14
C GLU A 113 15.95 5.64 -9.32
N PRO A 114 17.06 6.33 -9.61
CA PRO A 114 17.40 7.55 -8.89
C PRO A 114 16.28 8.57 -9.12
N MET A 115 15.63 8.97 -8.02
CA MET A 115 14.68 10.09 -8.02
C MET A 115 15.33 11.39 -8.48
#